data_AF-A0A1I6RRZ8-F1
#
_entry.id   AF-A0A1I6RRZ8-F1
#
_cell.length_a   1.000
_cell.length_b   1.000
_cell.length_c   1.000
_cell.angle_alpha   90.00
_cell.angle_beta   90.00
_cell.angle_gamma   90.00
#
_symmetry.space_group_name_H-M   'P 1'
#
loop_
_entity.id
_entity.type
_entity.pdbx_description
1 polymer ?
#
loop_
_entity_poly.entity_id
_entity_poly.type
_entity_poly.pdbx_seq_one_letter_code
_entity_poly.pdbx_strand_id
1 'polypeptide(L)'
;MITRVAVVPYPPLLVPALTVRADAETERLRGACLRAVSSLADSSAEWVAVGVDPSGPIRFSSNTAGTFAAYGRDVRVSLGDATPGDGVEPDPDLPLPALIAGLLREQAGARAVDVRLLAPGTPAEQCRDLGAELAGADTALLVLAEGSNCSDERSPHRPDHRAAPLDDLLATALAGVDAQALMELDPALCAEVGVPREALQVLPGVVADGTWRGELLYSGTPFGVTYEVATWTRAD
;
A
#
# COMPACT_ATOMS: atom_id res chain seq x y z
N MET A 1 10.06 -0.02 -17.78
CA MET A 1 10.85 -0.36 -16.57
C MET A 1 10.34 0.50 -15.42
N ILE A 2 10.19 -0.07 -14.22
CA ILE A 2 9.75 0.70 -13.06
C ILE A 2 10.85 1.69 -12.64
N THR A 3 10.49 2.97 -12.58
CA THR A 3 11.37 4.07 -12.11
C THR A 3 10.82 4.79 -10.87
N ARG A 4 9.54 4.56 -10.53
CA ARG A 4 8.87 5.11 -9.35
C ARG A 4 8.13 4.03 -8.59
N VAL A 5 8.28 4.08 -7.27
CA VAL A 5 7.53 3.28 -6.31
C VAL A 5 6.93 4.18 -5.24
N ALA A 6 5.70 3.92 -4.84
CA ALA A 6 5.09 4.54 -3.67
C ALA A 6 4.67 3.42 -2.70
N VAL A 7 5.00 3.58 -1.43
CA VAL A 7 4.51 2.74 -0.34
C VAL A 7 3.48 3.56 0.41
N VAL A 8 2.25 3.06 0.49
CA VAL A 8 1.14 3.73 1.16
C VAL A 8 0.37 2.72 2.02
N PRO A 9 -0.19 3.15 3.16
CA PRO A 9 -1.09 2.32 3.94
C PRO A 9 -2.46 2.25 3.28
N TYR A 10 -3.31 1.32 3.74
CA TYR A 10 -4.66 1.13 3.21
C TYR A 10 -5.78 1.07 4.26
N PRO A 11 -5.72 1.82 5.39
CA PRO A 11 -6.80 1.83 6.36
C PRO A 11 -8.03 2.57 5.79
N PRO A 12 -9.26 2.20 6.19
CA PRO A 12 -10.48 2.90 5.77
C PRO A 12 -10.49 4.40 6.14
N LEU A 13 -9.67 4.83 7.11
CA LEU A 13 -9.51 6.24 7.47
C LEU A 13 -8.91 7.08 6.34
N LEU A 14 -8.31 6.50 5.30
CA LEU A 14 -7.89 7.26 4.12
C LEU A 14 -9.07 7.80 3.31
N VAL A 15 -10.27 7.26 3.51
CA VAL A 15 -11.49 7.68 2.81
C VAL A 15 -12.20 8.79 3.60
N PRO A 16 -12.23 10.05 3.12
CA PRO A 16 -12.85 11.16 3.87
C PRO A 16 -14.31 10.91 4.24
N ALA A 17 -15.08 10.30 3.33
CA ALA A 17 -16.50 10.00 3.54
C ALA A 17 -16.76 8.95 4.64
N LEU A 18 -15.77 8.13 5.00
CA LEU A 18 -15.86 7.15 6.09
C LEU A 18 -15.54 7.75 7.46
N THR A 19 -14.97 8.96 7.50
CA THR A 19 -14.62 9.64 8.76
C THR A 19 -15.61 10.75 9.08
N VAL A 20 -16.10 10.79 10.32
CA VAL A 20 -17.03 11.85 10.78
C VAL A 20 -16.30 13.19 10.93
N ARG A 21 -15.07 13.17 11.46
CA ARG A 21 -14.18 14.33 11.53
C ARG A 21 -12.73 13.83 11.57
N ALA A 22 -11.94 14.20 10.57
CA ALA A 22 -10.51 13.93 10.59
C ALA A 22 -9.82 14.93 11.53
N ASP A 23 -8.90 14.42 12.34
CA ASP A 23 -7.96 15.26 13.07
C ASP A 23 -6.79 15.67 12.17
N ALA A 24 -5.93 16.54 12.69
CA ALA A 24 -4.78 17.04 11.94
C ALA A 24 -3.78 15.93 11.58
N GLU A 25 -3.74 14.82 12.33
CA GLU A 25 -2.84 13.69 12.06
C GLU A 25 -3.34 12.87 10.87
N THR A 26 -4.64 12.57 10.84
CA THR A 26 -5.34 11.92 9.73
C THR A 26 -5.18 12.71 8.43
N GLU A 27 -5.32 14.03 8.47
CA GLU A 27 -5.15 14.89 7.29
C GLU A 27 -3.69 14.93 6.81
N ARG A 28 -2.70 14.90 7.72
CA ARG A 28 -1.28 14.79 7.34
C ARG A 28 -1.00 13.46 6.64
N LEU A 29 -1.56 12.37 7.15
CA LEU A 29 -1.42 11.05 6.54
C LEU A 29 -2.05 11.01 5.14
N ARG A 30 -3.32 11.44 4.98
CA ARG A 30 -3.98 11.54 3.66
C ARG A 30 -3.19 12.38 2.67
N GLY A 31 -2.71 13.54 3.13
CA GLY A 31 -1.87 14.43 2.31
C GLY A 31 -0.54 13.79 1.90
N ALA A 32 0.06 12.97 2.77
CA ALA A 32 1.26 12.20 2.42
C ALA A 32 0.97 11.11 1.39
N CYS A 33 -0.12 10.33 1.56
CA CYS A 33 -0.55 9.33 0.57
C CYS A 33 -0.78 9.97 -0.79
N LEU A 34 -1.49 11.10 -0.84
CA LEU A 34 -1.76 11.83 -2.09
C LEU A 34 -0.46 12.29 -2.76
N ARG A 35 0.51 12.84 -2.00
CA ARG A 35 1.83 13.20 -2.55
C ARG A 35 2.56 11.99 -3.12
N ALA A 36 2.52 10.86 -2.41
CA ALA A 36 3.17 9.63 -2.84
C ALA A 36 2.61 9.13 -4.18
N VAL A 37 1.28 9.03 -4.29
CA VAL A 37 0.66 8.53 -5.54
C VAL A 37 0.67 9.55 -6.68
N SER A 38 0.70 10.86 -6.38
CA SER A 38 0.93 11.89 -7.41
C SER A 38 2.31 11.72 -8.06
N SER A 39 3.33 11.34 -7.29
CA SER A 39 4.67 11.05 -7.84
C SER A 39 4.68 9.85 -8.81
N LEU A 40 3.74 8.91 -8.67
CA LEU A 40 3.56 7.82 -9.63
C LEU A 40 2.94 8.35 -10.92
N ALA A 41 1.89 9.17 -10.83
CA ALA A 41 1.21 9.79 -11.96
C ALA A 41 2.14 10.66 -12.82
N ASP A 42 3.13 11.31 -12.20
CA ASP A 42 4.17 12.08 -12.91
C ASP A 42 5.06 11.20 -13.82
N SER A 43 5.11 9.89 -13.57
CA SER A 43 5.94 8.93 -14.31
C SER A 43 5.15 8.02 -15.24
N SER A 44 3.93 7.64 -14.87
CA SER A 44 3.08 6.74 -15.63
C SER A 44 1.60 6.96 -15.33
N ALA A 45 0.78 6.94 -16.38
CA ALA A 45 -0.68 6.92 -16.25
C ALA A 45 -1.23 5.54 -15.88
N GLU A 46 -0.44 4.47 -15.98
CA GLU A 46 -0.83 3.12 -15.58
C GLU A 46 0.07 2.62 -14.47
N TRP A 47 -0.54 1.99 -13.46
CA TRP A 47 0.17 1.46 -12.31
C TRP A 47 -0.09 -0.03 -12.12
N VAL A 48 0.81 -0.68 -11.40
CA VAL A 48 0.52 -1.94 -10.73
C VAL A 48 0.51 -1.67 -9.22
N ALA A 49 -0.55 -2.11 -8.54
CA ALA A 49 -0.62 -2.11 -7.08
C ALA A 49 -0.37 -3.53 -6.54
N VAL A 50 0.43 -3.64 -5.48
CA VAL A 50 0.64 -4.89 -4.76
C VAL A 50 0.25 -4.71 -3.30
N GLY A 51 -0.61 -5.60 -2.79
CA GLY A 51 -1.05 -5.61 -1.39
C GLY A 51 -1.18 -7.04 -0.87
N VAL A 52 -1.72 -7.18 0.35
CA VAL A 52 -1.96 -8.47 1.00
C VAL A 52 -3.43 -8.59 1.39
N ASP A 53 -4.03 -9.74 1.12
CA ASP A 53 -5.40 -10.03 1.54
C ASP A 53 -5.61 -11.56 1.71
N PRO A 54 -6.41 -12.04 2.69
CA PRO A 54 -6.69 -13.46 2.87
C PRO A 54 -7.28 -14.19 1.65
N SER A 55 -7.91 -13.48 0.72
CA SER A 55 -8.39 -14.03 -0.56
C SER A 55 -7.29 -14.25 -1.60
N GLY A 56 -6.06 -13.79 -1.31
CA GLY A 56 -4.90 -13.98 -2.16
C GLY A 56 -4.48 -15.46 -2.29
N PRO A 57 -3.72 -15.81 -3.34
CA PRO A 57 -3.27 -14.94 -4.42
C PRO A 57 -4.39 -14.64 -5.43
N ILE A 58 -4.62 -13.37 -5.74
CA ILE A 58 -5.65 -12.93 -6.70
C ILE A 58 -5.20 -11.68 -7.48
N ARG A 59 -5.74 -11.49 -8.68
CA ARG A 59 -5.46 -10.33 -9.56
C ARG A 59 -6.76 -9.66 -9.97
N PHE A 60 -6.78 -8.34 -9.95
CA PHE A 60 -7.86 -7.51 -10.48
C PHE A 60 -7.32 -6.62 -11.58
N SER A 61 -8.03 -6.56 -12.71
CA SER A 61 -7.69 -5.69 -13.83
C SER A 61 -8.34 -4.33 -13.70
N SER A 62 -7.88 -3.36 -14.48
CA SER A 62 -8.51 -2.05 -14.67
C SER A 62 -10.01 -2.04 -15.06
N ASN A 63 -10.61 -3.19 -15.42
CA ASN A 63 -12.06 -3.32 -15.66
C ASN A 63 -12.88 -3.63 -14.39
N THR A 64 -12.26 -3.68 -13.21
CA THR A 64 -12.93 -3.97 -11.93
C THR A 64 -13.39 -2.68 -11.26
N ALA A 65 -14.61 -2.70 -10.68
CA ALA A 65 -15.12 -1.63 -9.82
C ALA A 65 -15.58 -2.21 -8.47
N GLY A 66 -15.53 -1.39 -7.42
CA GLY A 66 -15.93 -1.79 -6.06
C GLY A 66 -16.59 -0.65 -5.29
N THR A 67 -17.10 -0.96 -4.09
CA THR A 67 -17.70 0.04 -3.20
C THR A 67 -17.30 -0.16 -1.74
N PHE A 68 -17.16 0.95 -1.01
CA PHE A 68 -16.96 0.94 0.44
C PHE A 68 -18.26 0.65 1.23
N ALA A 69 -19.31 0.12 0.60
CA ALA A 69 -20.58 -0.15 1.26
C ALA A 69 -20.44 -1.05 2.50
N ALA A 70 -19.53 -2.03 2.46
CA ALA A 70 -19.17 -2.88 3.60
C ALA A 70 -18.58 -2.09 4.80
N TYR A 71 -18.07 -0.89 4.55
CA TYR A 71 -17.53 0.05 5.55
C TYR A 71 -18.54 1.15 5.94
N GLY A 72 -19.80 1.03 5.52
CA GLY A 72 -20.90 1.88 5.94
C GLY A 72 -21.19 3.10 5.06
N ARG A 73 -20.53 3.24 3.90
CA ARG A 73 -20.85 4.27 2.89
C ARG A 73 -20.69 3.72 1.48
N ASP A 74 -21.65 3.99 0.60
CA ASP A 74 -21.57 3.64 -0.82
C ASP A 74 -20.65 4.63 -1.59
N VAL A 75 -19.36 4.62 -1.26
CA VAL A 75 -18.32 5.28 -2.05
C VAL A 75 -17.85 4.28 -3.08
N ARG A 76 -18.10 4.56 -4.35
CA ARG A 76 -17.72 3.69 -5.47
C ARG A 76 -16.37 4.11 -6.03
N VAL A 77 -15.59 3.12 -6.43
CA VAL A 77 -14.26 3.29 -7.03
C VAL A 77 -14.11 2.36 -8.22
N SER A 78 -13.28 2.76 -9.18
CA SER A 78 -12.89 1.95 -10.33
C SER A 78 -11.37 1.77 -10.38
N LEU A 79 -10.92 0.60 -10.84
CA LEU A 79 -9.51 0.35 -11.12
C LEU A 79 -9.06 0.95 -12.47
N GLY A 80 -9.98 1.49 -13.27
CA GLY A 80 -9.71 2.11 -14.57
C GLY A 80 -10.62 3.29 -14.88
N ASP A 81 -10.58 3.78 -16.12
CA ASP A 81 -11.39 4.92 -16.58
C ASP A 81 -12.90 4.61 -16.68
N ALA A 82 -13.29 3.34 -16.66
CA ALA A 82 -14.70 2.96 -16.67
C ALA A 82 -15.37 3.53 -15.41
N THR A 83 -16.40 4.35 -15.60
CA THR A 83 -17.07 4.99 -14.46
C THR A 83 -18.04 3.98 -13.85
N PRO A 84 -18.12 3.85 -12.51
CA PRO A 84 -19.17 3.06 -11.87
C PRO A 84 -20.55 3.52 -12.34
N GLY A 85 -21.23 2.70 -13.15
CA GLY A 85 -22.47 3.07 -13.86
C GLY A 85 -22.45 2.85 -15.37
N ASP A 86 -21.27 2.69 -16.00
CA ASP A 86 -21.10 2.32 -17.42
C ASP A 86 -21.36 0.83 -17.70
N GLY A 87 -22.27 0.21 -16.92
CA GLY A 87 -22.58 -1.23 -17.00
C GLY A 87 -21.67 -2.15 -16.18
N VAL A 88 -20.69 -1.61 -15.46
CA VAL A 88 -19.90 -2.34 -14.45
C VAL A 88 -20.58 -2.16 -13.09
N GLU A 89 -21.13 -3.24 -12.54
CA GLU A 89 -21.71 -3.26 -11.19
C GLU A 89 -20.57 -3.26 -10.16
N PRO A 90 -20.53 -2.30 -9.21
CA PRO A 90 -19.48 -2.26 -8.20
C PRO A 90 -19.60 -3.47 -7.25
N ASP A 91 -18.51 -4.21 -7.10
CA ASP A 91 -18.43 -5.35 -6.18
C ASP A 91 -18.38 -4.86 -4.71
N PRO A 92 -19.36 -5.23 -3.86
CA PRO A 92 -19.33 -4.88 -2.44
C PRO A 92 -18.30 -5.67 -1.63
N ASP A 93 -17.78 -6.78 -2.17
CA ASP A 93 -16.83 -7.68 -1.53
C ASP A 93 -15.39 -7.49 -2.07
N LEU A 94 -15.14 -6.45 -2.88
CA LEU A 94 -13.80 -6.14 -3.38
C LEU A 94 -12.85 -5.88 -2.20
N PRO A 95 -11.68 -6.56 -2.12
CA PRO A 95 -10.77 -6.40 -0.98
C PRO A 95 -10.31 -4.97 -0.72
N LEU A 96 -10.15 -4.60 0.55
CA LEU A 96 -9.79 -3.24 0.97
C LEU A 96 -8.56 -2.66 0.26
N PRO A 97 -7.44 -3.40 0.09
CA PRO A 97 -6.29 -2.87 -0.64
C PRO A 97 -6.66 -2.48 -2.09
N ALA A 98 -7.54 -3.24 -2.76
CA ALA A 98 -8.00 -2.93 -4.11
C ALA A 98 -8.94 -1.70 -4.12
N LEU A 99 -9.84 -1.58 -3.14
CA LEU A 99 -10.68 -0.37 -2.98
C LEU A 99 -9.83 0.90 -2.79
N ILE A 100 -8.80 0.82 -1.94
CA ILE A 100 -7.88 1.94 -1.70
C ILE A 100 -7.01 2.24 -2.94
N ALA A 101 -6.55 1.21 -3.67
CA ALA A 101 -5.84 1.42 -4.93
C ALA A 101 -6.68 2.21 -5.94
N GLY A 102 -7.95 1.83 -6.14
CA GLY A 102 -8.87 2.55 -7.01
C GLY A 102 -9.10 3.99 -6.58
N LEU A 103 -9.33 4.21 -5.28
CA LEU A 103 -9.48 5.56 -4.72
C LEU A 103 -8.25 6.44 -4.98
N LEU A 104 -7.05 5.92 -4.70
CA LEU A 104 -5.80 6.67 -4.87
C LEU A 104 -5.48 6.92 -6.35
N ARG A 105 -5.79 5.97 -7.24
CA ARG A 105 -5.72 6.15 -8.70
C ARG A 105 -6.60 7.30 -9.16
N GLU A 106 -7.85 7.34 -8.72
CA GLU A 106 -8.78 8.43 -9.03
C GLU A 106 -8.28 9.78 -8.50
N GLN A 107 -7.80 9.83 -7.26
CA GLN A 107 -7.30 11.07 -6.65
C GLN A 107 -6.05 11.62 -7.34
N ALA A 108 -5.16 10.75 -7.82
CA ALA A 108 -3.95 11.15 -8.54
C ALA A 108 -4.19 11.44 -10.02
N GLY A 109 -5.36 11.08 -10.56
CA GLY A 109 -5.66 11.22 -11.98
C GLY A 109 -4.90 10.24 -12.88
N ALA A 110 -4.42 9.11 -12.34
CA ALA A 110 -3.90 8.03 -13.17
C ALA A 110 -5.03 7.40 -13.97
N ARG A 111 -4.73 6.80 -15.13
CA ARG A 111 -5.71 6.15 -16.00
C ARG A 111 -6.15 4.80 -15.44
N ALA A 112 -5.21 3.99 -14.97
CA ALA A 112 -5.51 2.63 -14.53
C ALA A 112 -4.55 2.12 -13.45
N VAL A 113 -5.04 1.18 -12.64
CA VAL A 113 -4.24 0.42 -11.69
C VAL A 113 -4.64 -1.05 -11.73
N ASP A 114 -3.73 -1.94 -12.14
CA ASP A 114 -3.91 -3.38 -11.98
C ASP A 114 -3.48 -3.79 -10.57
N VAL A 115 -4.30 -4.57 -9.87
CA VAL A 115 -4.03 -4.95 -8.46
C VAL A 115 -3.62 -6.41 -8.39
N ARG A 116 -2.52 -6.71 -7.68
CA ARG A 116 -2.05 -8.05 -7.34
C ARG A 116 -2.08 -8.19 -5.81
N LEU A 117 -2.92 -9.08 -5.29
CA LEU A 117 -2.96 -9.37 -3.85
C LEU A 117 -2.25 -10.68 -3.56
N LEU A 118 -1.28 -10.61 -2.65
CA LEU A 118 -0.57 -11.77 -2.11
C LEU A 118 -1.37 -12.38 -0.97
N ALA A 119 -1.19 -13.69 -0.76
CA ALA A 119 -1.74 -14.37 0.41
C ALA A 119 -0.88 -14.06 1.66
N PRO A 120 -1.49 -13.91 2.85
CA PRO A 120 -0.74 -13.90 4.09
C PRO A 120 0.14 -15.15 4.22
N GLY A 121 1.38 -14.97 4.67
CA GLY A 121 2.36 -16.04 4.77
C GLY A 121 3.08 -16.39 3.47
N THR A 122 2.90 -15.62 2.38
CA THR A 122 3.69 -15.82 1.16
C THR A 122 5.20 -15.78 1.48
N PRO A 123 6.00 -16.76 1.00
CA PRO A 123 7.44 -16.79 1.26
C PRO A 123 8.13 -15.54 0.69
N ALA A 124 9.09 -14.99 1.45
CA ALA A 124 9.79 -13.75 1.07
C ALA A 124 10.45 -13.84 -0.31
N GLU A 125 10.99 -15.00 -0.67
CA GLU A 125 11.58 -15.23 -2.00
C GLU A 125 10.55 -15.11 -3.12
N GLN A 126 9.33 -15.62 -2.92
CA GLN A 126 8.25 -15.49 -3.92
C GLN A 126 7.79 -14.05 -4.07
N CYS A 127 7.73 -13.29 -2.96
CA CYS A 127 7.44 -11.85 -3.01
C CYS A 127 8.54 -11.11 -3.80
N ARG A 128 9.81 -11.40 -3.52
CA ARG A 128 10.95 -10.81 -4.23
C ARG A 128 10.92 -11.15 -5.72
N ASP A 129 10.62 -12.39 -6.08
CA ASP A 129 10.57 -12.83 -7.47
C ASP A 129 9.44 -12.11 -8.24
N LEU A 130 8.29 -11.85 -7.59
CA LEU A 130 7.26 -10.95 -8.14
C LEU A 130 7.79 -9.53 -8.36
N GLY A 131 8.58 -8.99 -7.43
CA GLY A 131 9.22 -7.69 -7.61
C GLY A 131 10.15 -7.64 -8.81
N ALA A 132 10.94 -8.70 -9.02
CA ALA A 132 11.82 -8.82 -10.17
C ALA A 132 11.04 -8.95 -11.50
N GLU A 133 9.92 -9.68 -11.52
CA GLU A 133 9.00 -9.73 -12.67
C GLU A 133 8.50 -8.32 -13.02
N LEU A 134 8.08 -7.56 -12.00
CA LEU A 134 7.52 -6.23 -12.16
C LEU A 134 8.56 -5.19 -12.58
N ALA A 135 9.81 -5.31 -12.15
CA ALA A 135 10.88 -4.34 -12.43
C ALA A 135 11.01 -3.98 -13.92
N GLY A 136 10.79 -4.96 -14.81
CA GLY A 136 10.85 -4.77 -16.26
C GLY A 136 9.65 -4.03 -16.88
N ALA A 137 8.51 -3.97 -16.19
CA ALA A 137 7.28 -3.40 -16.72
C ALA A 137 7.37 -1.89 -16.94
N ASP A 138 6.72 -1.36 -17.97
CA ASP A 138 6.66 0.08 -18.26
C ASP A 138 5.51 0.76 -17.55
N THR A 139 5.61 0.80 -16.21
CA THR A 139 4.56 1.21 -15.30
C THR A 139 5.17 1.76 -14.00
N ALA A 140 4.35 2.38 -13.15
CA ALA A 140 4.73 2.75 -11.79
C ALA A 140 4.19 1.72 -10.79
N LEU A 141 4.85 1.58 -9.64
CA LEU A 141 4.46 0.60 -8.62
C LEU A 141 3.87 1.28 -7.37
N LEU A 142 2.69 0.82 -6.98
CA LEU A 142 2.07 1.11 -5.69
C LEU A 142 2.21 -0.12 -4.79
N VAL A 143 2.78 0.03 -3.60
CA VAL A 143 2.83 -1.01 -2.57
C VAL A 143 1.91 -0.60 -1.43
N LEU A 144 0.90 -1.42 -1.16
CA LEU A 144 -0.08 -1.24 -0.10
C LEU A 144 0.41 -2.03 1.12
N ALA A 145 0.92 -1.33 2.12
CA ALA A 145 1.55 -1.92 3.29
C ALA A 145 1.20 -1.15 4.57
N GLU A 146 1.08 -1.85 5.69
CA GLU A 146 0.79 -1.25 7.00
C GLU A 146 1.90 -1.58 8.01
N GLY A 147 2.10 -0.67 8.96
CA GLY A 147 2.90 -0.92 10.16
C GLY A 147 2.09 -1.67 11.21
N SER A 148 2.60 -1.70 12.45
CA SER A 148 1.99 -2.48 13.51
C SER A 148 0.62 -1.96 13.94
N ASN A 149 -0.25 -2.87 14.40
CA ASN A 149 -1.55 -2.55 15.00
C ASN A 149 -1.61 -2.93 16.50
N CYS A 150 -0.44 -2.95 17.16
CA CYS A 150 -0.20 -3.33 18.55
C CYS A 150 0.65 -2.28 19.30
N SER A 151 0.56 -1.01 18.93
CA SER A 151 1.42 0.06 19.47
C SER A 151 1.10 0.47 20.92
N ASP A 152 -0.17 0.80 21.22
CA ASP A 152 -0.59 1.30 22.53
C ASP A 152 -2.05 0.94 22.87
N GLU A 153 -2.58 1.43 23.99
CA GLU A 153 -3.94 1.08 24.45
C GLU A 153 -5.06 1.51 23.50
N ARG A 154 -4.77 2.36 22.51
CA ARG A 154 -5.71 2.77 21.46
C ARG A 154 -5.74 1.79 20.29
N SER A 155 -4.74 0.91 20.21
CA SER A 155 -4.58 -0.07 19.16
C SER A 155 -5.76 -1.05 19.09
N PRO A 156 -6.09 -1.58 17.90
CA PRO A 156 -7.08 -2.64 17.74
C PRO A 156 -6.74 -3.92 18.52
N HIS A 157 -5.44 -4.20 18.69
CA HIS A 157 -4.93 -5.35 19.43
C HIS A 157 -4.12 -4.92 20.65
N ARG A 158 -3.81 -5.89 21.53
CA ARG A 158 -3.07 -5.63 22.76
C ARG A 158 -1.70 -5.00 22.44
N PRO A 159 -1.24 -4.00 23.22
CA PRO A 159 0.11 -3.46 23.10
C PRO A 159 1.18 -4.55 23.17
N ASP A 160 2.14 -4.49 22.25
CA ASP A 160 3.34 -5.32 22.26
C ASP A 160 4.57 -4.42 22.18
N HIS A 161 5.46 -4.51 23.18
CA HIS A 161 6.70 -3.74 23.22
C HIS A 161 7.63 -3.94 22.00
N ARG A 162 7.43 -5.02 21.22
CA ARG A 162 8.19 -5.29 19.99
C ARG A 162 7.66 -4.55 18.76
N ALA A 163 6.46 -3.97 18.85
CA ALA A 163 5.82 -3.24 17.76
C ALA A 163 6.62 -1.98 17.38
N ALA A 164 6.94 -1.12 18.35
CA ALA A 164 7.65 0.14 18.09
C ALA A 164 9.06 -0.08 17.45
N PRO A 165 9.92 -1.00 17.94
CA PRO A 165 11.17 -1.31 17.25
C PRO A 165 11.02 -1.81 15.82
N LEU A 166 9.95 -2.56 15.52
CA LEU A 166 9.68 -3.04 14.17
C LEU A 166 9.23 -1.88 13.27
N ASP A 167 8.36 -1.02 13.76
CA ASP A 167 7.91 0.19 13.05
C ASP A 167 9.08 1.14 12.75
N ASP A 168 9.97 1.37 13.71
CA ASP A 168 11.20 2.17 13.53
C ASP A 168 12.11 1.56 12.44
N LEU A 169 12.21 0.23 12.41
CA LEU A 169 12.94 -0.50 11.36
C LEU A 169 12.29 -0.31 9.99
N LEU A 170 10.96 -0.41 9.89
CA LEU A 170 10.22 -0.18 8.65
C LEU A 170 10.42 1.25 8.14
N ALA A 171 10.25 2.25 9.01
CA ALA A 171 10.45 3.65 8.66
C ALA A 171 11.88 3.91 8.17
N THR A 172 12.89 3.35 8.85
CA THR A 172 14.31 3.48 8.46
C THR A 172 14.58 2.79 7.13
N ALA A 173 14.09 1.56 6.94
CA ALA A 173 14.30 0.79 5.72
C ALA A 173 13.63 1.46 4.52
N LEU A 174 12.42 1.98 4.69
CA LEU A 174 11.71 2.73 3.65
C LEU A 174 12.39 4.07 3.32
N ALA A 175 12.94 4.78 4.30
CA ALA A 175 13.70 6.00 4.05
C ALA A 175 15.02 5.73 3.30
N GLY A 176 15.69 4.63 3.63
CA GLY A 176 17.01 4.27 3.12
C GLY A 176 17.05 3.35 1.90
N VAL A 177 15.90 2.87 1.42
CA VAL A 177 15.82 1.79 0.41
C VAL A 177 16.56 0.52 0.88
N ASP A 178 16.43 0.18 2.16
CA ASP A 178 17.11 -0.98 2.74
C ASP A 178 16.38 -2.28 2.37
N ALA A 179 16.68 -2.79 1.17
CA ALA A 179 16.11 -4.02 0.65
C ALA A 179 16.45 -5.25 1.52
N GLN A 180 17.60 -5.24 2.20
CA GLN A 180 18.00 -6.35 3.06
C GLN A 180 17.15 -6.39 4.33
N ALA A 181 16.97 -5.25 5.01
CA ALA A 181 16.12 -5.16 6.18
C ALA A 181 14.68 -5.59 5.89
N LEU A 182 14.13 -5.22 4.73
CA LEU A 182 12.79 -5.65 4.31
C LEU A 182 12.71 -7.17 4.05
N MET A 183 13.76 -7.78 3.50
CA MET A 183 13.82 -9.24 3.32
C MET A 183 13.90 -9.99 4.65
N GLU A 184 14.56 -9.41 5.65
CA GLU A 184 14.84 -10.04 6.96
C GLU A 184 13.72 -9.88 7.99
N LEU A 185 12.58 -9.25 7.62
CA LEU A 185 11.41 -9.13 8.49
C LEU A 185 10.95 -10.51 9.00
N ASP A 186 10.98 -10.68 10.32
CA ASP A 186 10.60 -11.93 10.99
C ASP A 186 9.11 -12.22 10.77
N PRO A 187 8.75 -13.35 10.11
CA PRO A 187 7.37 -13.68 9.80
C PRO A 187 6.46 -13.86 11.02
N ALA A 188 6.99 -14.43 12.11
CA ALA A 188 6.21 -14.70 13.31
C ALA A 188 5.95 -13.40 14.06
N LEU A 189 6.98 -12.56 14.24
CA LEU A 189 6.82 -11.25 14.86
C LEU A 189 5.84 -10.38 14.07
N CYS A 190 6.00 -10.29 12.75
CA CYS A 190 5.11 -9.49 11.89
C CYS A 190 3.65 -9.95 12.05
N ALA A 191 3.40 -11.26 12.06
CA ALA A 191 2.06 -11.80 12.30
C ALA A 191 1.52 -11.47 13.70
N GLU A 192 2.35 -11.51 14.74
CA GLU A 192 1.97 -11.20 16.13
C GLU A 192 1.61 -9.72 16.33
N VAL A 193 2.25 -8.80 15.61
CA VAL A 193 1.98 -7.36 15.70
C VAL A 193 1.15 -6.78 14.54
N GLY A 194 0.65 -7.66 13.66
CA GLY A 194 -0.28 -7.32 12.59
C GLY A 194 0.33 -6.61 11.38
N VAL A 195 1.62 -6.80 11.11
CA VAL A 195 2.32 -6.26 9.92
C VAL A 195 2.22 -7.25 8.75
N PRO A 196 1.52 -6.93 7.65
CA PRO A 196 1.46 -7.76 6.45
C PRO A 196 2.72 -7.57 5.59
N ARG A 197 3.83 -8.22 5.98
CA ARG A 197 5.16 -8.04 5.39
C ARG A 197 5.26 -8.36 3.89
N GLU A 198 4.35 -9.16 3.34
CA GLU A 198 4.50 -9.78 2.02
C GLU A 198 4.60 -8.74 0.91
N ALA A 199 3.80 -7.67 0.96
CA ALA A 199 3.85 -6.59 -0.02
C ALA A 199 5.17 -5.79 0.05
N LEU A 200 5.70 -5.56 1.27
CA LEU A 200 7.00 -4.91 1.46
C LEU A 200 8.15 -5.75 0.87
N GLN A 201 8.04 -7.07 0.91
CA GLN A 201 9.05 -7.99 0.39
C GLN A 201 9.06 -8.13 -1.14
N VAL A 202 8.16 -7.42 -1.84
CA VAL A 202 8.26 -7.22 -3.30
C VAL A 202 9.35 -6.21 -3.64
N LEU A 203 9.52 -5.19 -2.80
CA LEU A 203 10.44 -4.07 -3.03
C LEU A 203 11.89 -4.49 -3.32
N PRO A 204 12.49 -5.47 -2.61
CA PRO A 204 13.84 -5.95 -2.88
C PRO A 204 14.05 -6.46 -4.31
N GLY A 205 13.03 -7.05 -4.94
CA GLY A 205 13.10 -7.51 -6.33
C GLY A 205 13.04 -6.37 -7.34
N VAL A 206 12.37 -5.27 -6.99
CA VAL A 206 12.20 -4.08 -7.84
C VAL A 206 13.49 -3.26 -7.90
N VAL A 207 14.18 -3.15 -6.76
CA VAL A 207 15.37 -2.29 -6.62
C VAL A 207 16.70 -3.04 -6.81
N ALA A 208 16.66 -4.33 -7.14
CA ALA A 208 17.85 -5.16 -7.33
C ALA A 208 18.82 -4.57 -8.35
N ASP A 209 18.29 -3.96 -9.42
CA ASP A 209 19.07 -3.34 -10.47
C ASP A 209 18.88 -1.82 -10.49
N GLY A 210 19.94 -1.10 -10.10
CA GLY A 210 20.03 0.36 -10.19
C GLY A 210 20.19 1.05 -8.84
N THR A 211 20.46 2.35 -8.90
CA THR A 211 20.54 3.19 -7.69
C THR A 211 19.16 3.78 -7.43
N TRP A 212 18.72 3.74 -6.18
CA TRP A 212 17.42 4.27 -5.78
C TRP A 212 17.58 5.27 -4.65
N ARG A 213 16.72 6.29 -4.65
CA ARG A 213 16.58 7.26 -3.57
C ARG A 213 15.23 7.08 -2.91
N GLY A 214 15.24 6.84 -1.60
CA GLY A 214 14.06 6.82 -0.76
C GLY A 214 13.76 8.19 -0.16
N GLU A 215 12.48 8.45 0.07
CA GLU A 215 11.99 9.58 0.85
C GLU A 215 10.81 9.11 1.68
N LEU A 216 10.91 9.26 3.00
CA LEU A 216 9.81 9.00 3.94
C LEU A 216 8.97 10.28 4.06
N LEU A 217 7.73 10.22 3.59
CA LEU A 217 6.79 11.35 3.57
C LEU A 217 5.95 11.44 4.84
N TYR A 218 5.78 10.32 5.55
CA TYR A 218 5.04 10.21 6.80
C TYR A 218 5.48 8.97 7.58
N SER A 219 5.56 9.10 8.91
CA SER A 219 5.56 8.00 9.87
C SER A 219 4.85 8.49 11.13
N GLY A 220 3.90 7.71 11.62
CA GLY A 220 3.11 8.06 12.80
C GLY A 220 2.06 7.01 13.13
N THR A 221 1.52 7.10 14.34
CA THR A 221 0.65 6.06 14.93
C THR A 221 -0.72 6.63 15.34
N PRO A 222 -1.52 7.17 14.40
CA PRO A 222 -2.87 7.62 14.72
C PRO A 222 -3.73 6.41 15.12
N PHE A 223 -4.52 6.59 16.18
CA PHE A 223 -5.40 5.54 16.71
C PHE A 223 -4.70 4.20 17.05
N GLY A 224 -3.41 4.25 17.40
CA GLY A 224 -2.66 3.06 17.81
C GLY A 224 -2.26 2.13 16.66
N VAL A 225 -2.38 2.55 15.40
CA VAL A 225 -1.86 1.80 14.25
C VAL A 225 -0.79 2.63 13.57
N THR A 226 0.38 2.05 13.34
CA THR A 226 1.49 2.75 12.69
C THR A 226 1.34 2.71 11.18
N TYR A 227 1.60 3.85 10.55
CA TYR A 227 1.55 4.03 9.12
C TYR A 227 2.80 4.72 8.61
N GLU A 228 3.46 4.12 7.63
CA GLU A 228 4.53 4.72 6.85
C GLU A 228 4.02 5.10 5.45
N VAL A 229 4.45 6.25 4.96
CA VAL A 229 4.29 6.63 3.55
C VAL A 229 5.66 6.98 3.00
N ALA A 230 6.05 6.33 1.90
CA ALA A 230 7.35 6.55 1.29
C ALA A 230 7.26 6.58 -0.24
N THR A 231 8.23 7.23 -0.87
CA THR A 231 8.43 7.18 -2.32
C THR A 231 9.86 6.79 -2.63
N TRP A 232 10.05 5.88 -3.58
CA TRP A 232 11.36 5.54 -4.11
C TRP A 232 11.45 5.95 -5.57
N THR A 233 12.58 6.54 -5.92
CA THR A 233 12.87 7.02 -7.26
C THR A 233 14.20 6.46 -7.73
N ARG A 234 14.20 5.87 -8.92
CA ARG A 234 15.45 5.42 -9.54
C ARG A 234 16.30 6.65 -9.88
N ALA A 235 17.55 6.66 -9.41
CA ALA A 235 18.56 7.59 -9.88
C ALA A 235 19.18 7.01 -11.15
N ASP A 236 19.15 7.79 -12.23
CA ASP A 236 19.71 7.41 -13.53
C ASP A 236 21.20 7.00 -13.47
#